data_AF-A0A8H2XL24-F1
#
_entry.id   AF-A0A8H2XL24-F1
#
_cell.length_a   1.000
_cell.length_b   1.000
_cell.length_c   1.000
_cell.angle_alpha   90.00
_cell.angle_beta   90.00
_cell.angle_gamma   90.00
#
_symmetry.space_group_name_H-M   'P 1'
#
loop_
_entity.id
_entity.type
_entity.pdbx_description
1 polymer ?
#
loop_
_entity_poly.entity_id
_entity_poly.type
_entity_poly.pdbx_seq_one_letter_code
_entity_poly.pdbx_strand_id
1 'polypeptide(L)'
;KTRRADQLKAYLEQRLQEDNEETKGWKVSVLSDEELNIPRSSYDESRLEKPARSALLSAIVRDLSKNTILIVDSLNYIKGFRYQIYCAAREVGVRVATVFVVATPDLCKEWNQKRENRYSDETQVLVSTFGYLLTFINRFDNLIQRYEEPNSMVRWDAPLFTVPWADETIPGEDIWRAITLGDKRPANQAVASVGTLYEPIPRTLTPLPDRKTTL
;
A
#
# COMPACT_ATOMS: atom_id res chain seq x y z
N LYS A 1 4.17 -9.85 9.10
CA LYS A 1 4.02 -8.97 7.92
C LYS A 1 5.31 -8.98 7.13
N THR A 2 6.39 -8.39 7.60
CA THR A 2 7.74 -8.41 6.99
C THR A 2 8.16 -9.76 6.42
N ARG A 3 8.14 -10.86 7.19
CA ARG A 3 8.40 -12.21 6.66
C ARG A 3 7.59 -12.57 5.40
N ARG A 4 6.31 -12.21 5.34
CA ARG A 4 5.44 -12.46 4.17
C ARG A 4 5.72 -11.47 3.04
N ALA A 5 6.06 -10.23 3.36
CA ALA A 5 6.49 -9.24 2.36
C ALA A 5 7.78 -9.68 1.67
N ASP A 6 8.75 -10.22 2.42
CA ASP A 6 10.00 -10.75 1.88
C ASP A 6 9.77 -12.00 1.01
N GLN A 7 8.92 -12.94 1.47
CA GLN A 7 8.51 -14.08 0.66
C GLN A 7 7.86 -13.64 -0.66
N LEU A 8 6.99 -12.62 -0.61
CA LEU A 8 6.32 -12.08 -1.80
C LEU A 8 7.30 -11.37 -2.72
N LYS A 9 8.19 -10.57 -2.17
CA LYS A 9 9.25 -9.92 -2.92
C LYS A 9 10.09 -10.95 -3.68
N ALA A 10 10.58 -11.97 -2.99
CA ALA A 10 11.41 -13.03 -3.59
C ALA A 10 10.66 -13.75 -4.72
N TYR A 11 9.40 -14.11 -4.51
CA TYR A 11 8.56 -14.72 -5.54
C TYR A 11 8.41 -13.82 -6.78
N LEU A 12 8.07 -12.55 -6.57
CA LEU A 12 7.83 -11.60 -7.66
C LEU A 12 9.12 -11.25 -8.42
N GLU A 13 10.24 -11.12 -7.73
CA GLU A 13 11.55 -10.89 -8.35
C GLU A 13 11.96 -12.09 -9.21
N GLN A 14 11.73 -13.32 -8.74
CA GLN A 14 11.93 -14.53 -9.54
C GLN A 14 10.99 -14.55 -10.76
N ARG A 15 9.71 -14.24 -10.57
CA ARG A 15 8.72 -14.24 -11.66
C ARG A 15 9.04 -13.19 -12.73
N LEU A 16 9.63 -12.07 -12.36
CA LEU A 16 10.09 -11.02 -13.29
C LEU A 16 11.32 -11.41 -14.11
N GLN A 17 12.07 -12.44 -13.71
CA GLN A 17 13.17 -12.97 -14.51
C GLN A 17 12.67 -13.85 -15.67
N GLU A 18 11.42 -14.30 -15.62
CA GLU A 18 10.80 -15.02 -16.72
C GLU A 18 10.51 -14.04 -17.87
N ASP A 19 10.88 -14.42 -19.09
CA ASP A 19 10.77 -13.55 -20.26
C ASP A 19 9.29 -13.27 -20.60
N ASN A 20 8.84 -12.06 -20.27
CA ASN A 20 7.49 -11.57 -20.55
C ASN A 20 7.56 -10.09 -20.97
N GLU A 21 7.16 -9.82 -22.21
CA GLU A 21 7.18 -8.46 -22.78
C GLU A 21 6.30 -7.46 -21.99
N GLU A 22 5.20 -7.91 -21.35
CA GLU A 22 4.32 -7.02 -20.57
C GLU A 22 4.97 -6.49 -19.29
N THR A 23 5.84 -7.30 -18.68
CA THR A 23 6.53 -6.98 -17.41
C THR A 23 7.99 -6.60 -17.62
N LYS A 24 8.39 -6.39 -18.88
CA LYS A 24 9.77 -6.07 -19.24
C LYS A 24 10.20 -4.75 -18.59
N GLY A 25 11.32 -4.80 -17.88
CA GLY A 25 11.85 -3.64 -17.15
C GLY A 25 11.04 -3.25 -15.91
N TRP A 26 10.10 -4.10 -15.46
CA TRP A 26 9.48 -3.90 -14.15
C TRP A 26 10.46 -4.24 -13.03
N LYS A 27 10.25 -3.63 -11.86
CA LYS A 27 11.01 -3.93 -10.64
C LYS A 27 10.09 -4.13 -9.44
N VAL A 28 10.56 -4.85 -8.42
CA VAL A 28 9.86 -4.94 -7.13
C VAL A 28 10.52 -3.99 -6.14
N SER A 29 9.71 -3.24 -5.40
CA SER A 29 10.17 -2.39 -4.30
C SER A 29 9.33 -2.69 -3.06
N VAL A 30 9.96 -2.65 -1.88
CA VAL A 30 9.25 -2.72 -0.60
C VAL A 30 9.38 -1.36 0.05
N LEU A 31 8.31 -0.89 0.67
CA LEU A 31 8.28 0.29 1.51
C LEU A 31 7.76 -0.12 2.88
N SER A 32 8.47 0.28 3.94
CA SER A 32 8.12 -0.05 5.33
C SER A 32 8.20 1.17 6.24
N ASP A 33 7.57 1.08 7.41
CA ASP A 33 7.69 2.11 8.44
C ASP A 33 9.15 2.26 8.88
N GLU A 34 9.88 1.15 8.99
CA GLU A 34 11.29 1.11 9.36
C GLU A 34 12.20 1.83 8.36
N GLU A 35 11.99 1.65 7.04
CA GLU A 35 12.75 2.36 5.99
C GLU A 35 12.54 3.88 6.03
N LEU A 36 11.34 4.31 6.42
CA LEU A 36 10.98 5.73 6.56
C LEU A 36 11.37 6.32 7.92
N ASN A 37 12.05 5.55 8.78
CA ASN A 37 12.35 5.93 10.16
C ASN A 37 11.11 6.37 10.95
N ILE A 38 9.96 5.74 10.69
CA ILE A 38 8.73 5.93 11.46
C ILE A 38 8.82 5.01 12.68
N PRO A 39 9.07 5.53 13.89
CA PRO A 39 9.17 4.69 15.06
C PRO A 39 7.81 4.11 15.42
N ARG A 40 7.79 2.94 16.08
CA ARG A 40 6.54 2.36 16.59
C ARG A 40 5.79 3.32 17.54
N SER A 41 6.50 4.24 18.19
CA SER A 41 5.94 5.31 19.03
C SER A 41 5.07 6.32 18.29
N SER A 42 5.18 6.38 16.96
CA SER A 42 4.27 7.21 16.17
C SER A 42 2.83 6.73 16.22
N TYR A 43 2.56 5.50 16.62
CA TYR A 43 1.21 4.95 16.75
C TYR A 43 0.63 5.04 18.16
N ASP A 44 1.32 5.73 19.08
CA ASP A 44 0.92 5.83 20.50
C ASP A 44 -0.26 6.77 20.68
N GLU A 45 -0.28 7.87 19.90
CA GLU A 45 -1.28 8.91 19.98
C GLU A 45 -1.71 9.34 18.58
N SER A 46 -3.00 9.66 18.43
CA SER A 46 -3.59 10.14 17.17
C SER A 46 -2.83 11.32 16.55
N ARG A 47 -2.20 12.17 17.39
CA ARG A 47 -1.43 13.35 16.96
C ARG A 47 -0.13 12.97 16.24
N LEU A 48 0.52 11.89 16.64
CA LEU A 48 1.75 11.39 16.02
C LEU A 48 1.45 10.46 14.84
N GLU A 49 0.31 9.77 14.91
CA GLU A 49 -0.03 8.78 13.91
C GLU A 49 -0.45 9.40 12.58
N LYS A 50 -1.15 10.54 12.62
CA LYS A 50 -1.52 11.27 11.40
C LYS A 50 -0.29 11.67 10.58
N PRO A 51 0.76 12.31 11.16
CA PRO A 51 2.03 12.54 10.47
C PRO A 51 2.69 11.26 9.94
N ALA A 52 2.73 10.17 10.71
CA ALA A 52 3.32 8.91 10.27
C ALA A 52 2.62 8.33 9.04
N ARG A 53 1.28 8.25 9.07
CA ARG A 53 0.49 7.82 7.91
C ARG A 53 0.66 8.76 6.72
N SER A 54 0.79 10.06 6.96
CA SER A 54 1.06 11.03 5.90
C SER A 54 2.43 10.80 5.25
N ALA A 55 3.47 10.55 6.05
CA ALA A 55 4.81 10.28 5.56
C ALA A 55 4.85 8.99 4.72
N LEU A 56 4.22 7.92 5.22
CA LEU A 56 4.08 6.67 4.49
C LEU A 56 3.31 6.87 3.17
N LEU A 57 2.18 7.58 3.19
CA LEU A 57 1.39 7.85 1.97
C LEU A 57 2.20 8.68 0.96
N SER A 58 2.94 9.69 1.41
CA SER A 58 3.80 10.49 0.53
C SER A 58 4.88 9.64 -0.14
N ALA A 59 5.49 8.71 0.60
CA ALA A 59 6.46 7.77 0.04
C ALA A 59 5.81 6.79 -0.96
N ILE A 60 4.62 6.25 -0.64
CA ILE A 60 3.84 5.41 -1.56
C ILE A 60 3.58 6.15 -2.88
N VAL A 61 3.06 7.38 -2.82
CA VAL A 61 2.75 8.18 -4.02
C VAL A 61 3.98 8.44 -4.87
N ARG A 62 5.14 8.68 -4.25
CA ARG A 62 6.42 8.88 -4.95
C ARG A 62 6.90 7.62 -5.67
N ASP A 63 6.73 6.46 -5.05
CA ASP A 63 7.34 5.20 -5.51
C ASP A 63 6.38 4.38 -6.40
N LEU A 64 5.09 4.73 -6.43
CA LEU A 64 4.10 4.19 -7.37
C LEU A 64 4.48 4.52 -8.82
N SER A 65 4.53 3.49 -9.66
CA SER A 65 4.80 3.60 -11.09
C SER A 65 4.20 2.43 -11.84
N LYS A 66 3.95 2.60 -13.15
CA LYS A 66 3.47 1.54 -14.03
C LYS A 66 4.48 0.40 -14.22
N ASN A 67 5.75 0.64 -13.89
CA ASN A 67 6.85 -0.32 -14.03
C ASN A 67 7.42 -0.74 -12.66
N THR A 68 6.72 -0.45 -11.55
CA THR A 68 7.16 -0.85 -10.22
C THR A 68 6.03 -1.62 -9.53
N ILE A 69 6.30 -2.85 -9.11
CA ILE A 69 5.47 -3.56 -8.15
C ILE A 69 5.89 -3.09 -6.75
N LEU A 70 5.04 -2.26 -6.12
CA LEU A 70 5.30 -1.69 -4.80
C LEU A 70 4.58 -2.51 -3.71
N ILE A 71 5.36 -3.09 -2.79
CA ILE A 71 4.87 -3.78 -1.59
C ILE A 71 4.92 -2.81 -0.42
N VAL A 72 3.79 -2.59 0.25
CA VAL A 72 3.70 -1.70 1.42
C VAL A 72 3.65 -2.54 2.71
N ASP A 73 4.80 -2.80 3.33
CA ASP A 73 4.92 -3.52 4.61
C ASP A 73 4.77 -2.55 5.80
N SER A 74 3.52 -2.19 6.10
CA SER A 74 3.15 -1.37 7.26
C SER A 74 1.95 -1.99 7.99
N LEU A 75 1.51 -1.38 9.09
CA LEU A 75 0.33 -1.84 9.83
C LEU A 75 -0.94 -1.84 8.98
N ASN A 76 -1.16 -0.79 8.18
CA ASN A 76 -2.31 -0.65 7.25
C ASN A 76 -3.68 -1.01 7.88
N TYR A 77 -3.81 -0.80 9.19
CA TYR A 77 -4.85 -1.39 10.02
C TYR A 77 -6.17 -0.63 10.03
N ILE A 78 -6.20 0.59 9.49
CA ILE A 78 -7.39 1.42 9.37
C ILE A 78 -7.85 1.41 7.91
N LYS A 79 -9.12 1.10 7.69
CA LYS A 79 -9.83 1.10 6.40
C LYS A 79 -9.67 2.43 5.67
N GLY A 80 -9.78 3.54 6.38
CA GLY A 80 -9.59 4.88 5.81
C GLY A 80 -8.22 5.06 5.17
N PHE A 81 -7.17 4.49 5.76
CA PHE A 81 -5.82 4.56 5.21
C PHE A 81 -5.65 3.64 3.98
N ARG A 82 -6.19 2.41 4.04
CA ARG A 82 -6.21 1.51 2.87
C ARG A 82 -6.95 2.13 1.68
N TYR A 83 -8.05 2.84 1.93
CA TYR A 83 -8.76 3.61 0.92
C TYR A 83 -7.92 4.74 0.30
N GLN A 84 -7.10 5.43 1.09
CA GLN A 84 -6.18 6.46 0.58
C GLN A 84 -5.12 5.86 -0.35
N ILE A 85 -4.51 4.73 0.04
CA ILE A 85 -3.55 4.00 -0.80
C ILE A 85 -4.22 3.56 -2.12
N TYR A 86 -5.42 2.99 -2.04
CA TYR A 86 -6.19 2.60 -3.23
C TYR A 86 -6.46 3.79 -4.17
N CYS A 87 -6.82 4.96 -3.62
CA CYS A 87 -7.04 6.15 -4.43
C CYS A 87 -5.75 6.61 -5.14
N ALA A 88 -4.62 6.63 -4.44
CA ALA A 88 -3.32 6.97 -5.02
C ALA A 88 -2.92 6.01 -6.15
N ALA A 89 -3.05 4.70 -5.92
CA ALA A 89 -2.78 3.68 -6.94
C ALA A 89 -3.68 3.85 -8.18
N ARG A 90 -4.96 4.15 -7.96
CA ARG A 90 -5.93 4.36 -9.03
C ARG A 90 -5.65 5.61 -9.86
N GLU A 91 -5.10 6.65 -9.24
CA GLU A 91 -4.69 7.89 -9.92
C GLU A 91 -3.50 7.65 -10.85
N VAL A 92 -2.50 6.88 -10.41
CA VAL A 92 -1.37 6.45 -11.27
C VAL A 92 -1.82 5.44 -12.35
N GLY A 93 -2.96 4.79 -12.12
CA GLY A 93 -3.48 3.74 -12.98
C GLY A 93 -2.66 2.46 -12.84
N VAL A 94 -2.42 2.01 -11.62
CA VAL A 94 -1.88 0.68 -11.35
C VAL A 94 -2.94 -0.22 -10.73
N ARG A 95 -2.71 -1.52 -10.79
CA ARG A 95 -3.54 -2.52 -10.10
C ARG A 95 -3.14 -2.58 -8.63
N VAL A 96 -4.09 -2.98 -7.79
CA VAL A 96 -3.86 -3.19 -6.36
C VAL A 96 -4.23 -4.61 -5.99
N ALA A 97 -3.65 -5.12 -4.92
CA ALA A 97 -4.07 -6.34 -4.24
C ALA A 97 -3.80 -6.18 -2.75
N THR A 98 -4.71 -6.68 -1.91
CA THR A 98 -4.52 -6.69 -0.46
C THR A 98 -4.09 -8.07 -0.02
N VAL A 99 -2.99 -8.15 0.72
CA VAL A 99 -2.54 -9.39 1.36
C VAL A 99 -2.76 -9.26 2.86
N PHE A 100 -3.74 -10.00 3.38
CA PHE A 100 -4.07 -10.03 4.79
C PHE A 100 -3.42 -11.22 5.48
N VAL A 101 -2.41 -10.96 6.32
CA VAL A 101 -1.76 -11.99 7.12
C VAL A 101 -2.51 -12.19 8.43
N VAL A 102 -3.17 -13.34 8.59
CA VAL A 102 -4.04 -13.63 9.74
C VAL A 102 -3.25 -14.21 10.89
N ALA A 103 -3.37 -13.61 12.07
CA ALA A 103 -2.90 -14.15 13.34
C ALA A 103 -3.84 -13.70 14.47
N THR A 104 -4.01 -14.55 15.48
CA THR A 104 -4.84 -14.21 16.65
C THR A 104 -4.19 -13.10 17.48
N PRO A 105 -4.97 -12.25 18.18
CA PRO A 105 -4.43 -11.25 19.09
C PRO A 105 -3.44 -11.80 20.11
N ASP A 106 -3.68 -12.99 20.66
CA ASP A 106 -2.82 -13.61 21.67
C ASP A 106 -1.42 -13.96 21.14
N LEU A 107 -1.35 -14.63 19.98
CA LEU A 107 -0.07 -14.86 19.28
C LEU A 107 0.66 -13.56 18.95
N CYS A 108 -0.08 -12.54 18.50
CA CYS A 108 0.47 -11.23 18.21
C CYS A 108 1.10 -10.59 19.47
N LYS A 109 0.47 -10.74 20.64
CA LYS A 109 1.01 -10.28 21.94
C LYS A 109 2.26 -11.05 22.32
N GLU A 110 2.24 -12.37 22.21
CA GLU A 110 3.39 -13.23 22.49
C GLU A 110 4.60 -12.84 21.62
N TRP A 111 4.40 -12.63 20.32
CA TRP A 111 5.46 -12.19 19.43
C TRP A 111 5.95 -10.77 19.73
N ASN A 112 5.08 -9.89 20.21
CA ASN A 112 5.47 -8.55 20.62
C ASN A 112 6.39 -8.59 21.84
N GLN A 113 6.08 -9.42 22.84
CA GLN A 113 6.89 -9.58 24.06
C GLN A 113 8.30 -10.13 23.78
N LYS A 114 8.46 -10.93 22.72
CA LYS A 114 9.75 -11.49 22.30
C LYS A 114 10.64 -10.51 21.52
N ARG A 115 10.16 -9.30 21.20
CA ARG A 115 10.92 -8.31 20.41
C ARG A 115 11.67 -7.34 21.29
N GLU A 116 12.88 -6.99 20.86
CA GLU A 116 13.65 -5.91 21.47
C GLU A 116 13.01 -4.54 21.19
N ASN A 117 12.68 -4.26 19.93
CA ASN A 117 11.91 -3.07 19.52
C ASN A 117 10.40 -3.34 19.53
N ARG A 118 9.86 -3.68 20.70
CA ARG A 118 8.44 -4.03 20.87
C ARG A 118 7.51 -2.83 20.88
N TYR A 119 6.23 -3.06 20.58
CA TYR A 119 5.19 -2.14 20.98
C TYR A 119 5.21 -2.05 22.52
N SER A 120 5.32 -0.85 23.09
CA SER A 120 5.38 -0.56 24.51
C SER A 120 4.23 -1.23 25.24
N ASP A 121 4.57 -1.92 26.33
CA ASP A 121 3.58 -2.42 27.27
C ASP A 121 3.20 -1.34 28.30
N GLU A 122 3.77 -0.12 28.16
CA GLU A 122 3.46 1.00 29.05
C GLU A 122 1.96 1.23 29.06
N THR A 123 1.45 1.08 30.27
CA THR A 123 0.04 1.11 30.53
C THR A 123 -0.34 2.56 30.74
N GLN A 124 -1.08 3.14 29.79
CA GLN A 124 -1.67 4.45 30.04
C GLN A 124 -2.86 4.29 30.96
N VAL A 125 -2.87 5.09 32.03
CA VAL A 125 -4.02 5.21 32.93
C VAL A 125 -4.99 6.21 32.29
N LEU A 126 -6.02 5.69 31.63
CA LEU A 126 -7.11 6.55 31.16
C LEU A 126 -8.08 6.80 32.32
N VAL A 127 -8.10 8.04 32.81
CA VAL A 127 -9.12 8.51 33.75
C VAL A 127 -10.34 8.92 32.93
N SER A 128 -11.42 8.12 33.01
CA SER A 128 -12.73 8.53 32.51
C SER A 128 -13.17 9.83 33.20
N THR A 129 -13.65 10.81 32.43
CA THR A 129 -14.15 12.12 32.92
C THR A 129 -15.25 11.99 34.00
N PHE A 130 -15.84 10.81 34.16
CA PHE A 130 -16.87 10.49 35.15
C PHE A 130 -16.38 9.71 36.39
N GLY A 131 -15.09 9.75 36.71
CA GLY A 131 -14.58 9.35 38.04
C GLY A 131 -14.68 7.85 38.37
N TYR A 132 -15.07 7.01 37.43
CA TYR A 132 -15.12 5.55 37.61
C TYR A 132 -14.37 4.81 36.50
N LEU A 133 -13.57 3.85 36.96
CA LEU A 133 -12.72 2.87 36.27
C LEU A 133 -11.45 3.43 35.61
N LEU A 134 -10.30 3.02 36.15
CA LEU A 134 -9.00 3.10 35.50
C LEU A 134 -8.91 1.93 34.52
N THR A 135 -9.01 2.19 33.21
CA THR A 135 -8.70 1.15 32.22
C THR A 135 -7.23 1.24 31.88
N PHE A 136 -6.52 0.17 32.20
CA PHE A 136 -5.13 -0.04 31.84
C PHE A 136 -5.06 -0.55 30.39
N ILE A 137 -4.80 0.34 29.43
CA ILE A 137 -4.60 -0.06 28.02
C ILE A 137 -3.12 0.15 27.70
N ASN A 138 -2.41 -0.93 27.37
CA ASN A 138 -1.09 -0.81 26.76
C ASN A 138 -1.21 -0.50 25.26
N ARG A 139 -0.16 0.07 24.66
CA ARG A 139 -0.15 0.49 23.25
C ARG A 139 -0.63 -0.59 22.29
N PHE A 140 -0.20 -1.83 22.52
CA PHE A 140 -0.52 -2.93 21.62
C PHE A 140 -2.00 -3.30 21.67
N ASP A 141 -2.61 -3.27 22.86
CA ASP A 141 -4.04 -3.46 23.04
C ASP A 141 -4.86 -2.34 22.38
N ASN A 142 -4.40 -1.09 22.43
CA ASN A 142 -5.04 0.01 21.71
C ASN A 142 -5.07 -0.23 20.19
N LEU A 143 -3.97 -0.71 19.61
CA LEU A 143 -3.89 -1.06 18.19
C LEU A 143 -4.82 -2.21 17.83
N ILE A 144 -4.91 -3.24 18.67
CA ILE A 144 -5.84 -4.37 18.47
C ILE A 144 -7.29 -3.88 18.50
N GLN A 145 -7.67 -3.04 19.46
CA GLN A 145 -9.05 -2.54 19.59
C GLN A 145 -9.49 -1.67 18.40
N ARG A 146 -8.54 -0.96 17.78
CA ARG A 146 -8.78 -0.07 16.63
C ARG A 146 -8.58 -0.77 15.29
N TYR A 147 -8.21 -2.04 15.29
CA TYR A 147 -7.96 -2.80 14.08
C TYR A 147 -9.25 -3.00 13.28
N GLU A 148 -9.21 -2.64 12.00
CA GLU A 148 -10.31 -2.84 11.06
C GLU A 148 -9.90 -3.89 10.01
N GLU A 149 -10.47 -5.08 10.10
CA GLU A 149 -10.15 -6.20 9.20
C GLU A 149 -10.40 -5.83 7.72
N PRO A 150 -9.52 -6.22 6.78
CA PRO A 150 -9.77 -6.08 5.35
C PRO A 150 -11.03 -6.81 4.91
N ASN A 151 -11.79 -6.19 4.00
CA ASN A 151 -13.08 -6.74 3.55
C ASN A 151 -13.09 -6.90 2.02
N SER A 152 -13.19 -8.13 1.51
CA SER A 152 -13.20 -8.42 0.08
C SER A 152 -14.39 -7.79 -0.68
N MET A 153 -15.46 -7.42 0.00
CA MET A 153 -16.65 -6.80 -0.61
C MET A 153 -16.43 -5.33 -0.98
N VAL A 154 -15.39 -4.67 -0.45
CA VAL A 154 -15.09 -3.27 -0.77
C VAL A 154 -13.95 -3.16 -1.76
N ARG A 155 -14.14 -2.30 -2.76
CA ARG A 155 -13.24 -2.15 -3.91
C ARG A 155 -11.79 -1.77 -3.57
N TRP A 156 -11.54 -1.16 -2.40
CA TRP A 156 -10.19 -0.75 -2.01
C TRP A 156 -9.40 -1.86 -1.32
N ASP A 157 -10.08 -2.89 -0.81
CA ASP A 157 -9.44 -4.08 -0.24
C ASP A 157 -9.43 -5.25 -1.25
N ALA A 158 -10.28 -5.22 -2.28
CA ALA A 158 -10.32 -6.23 -3.33
C ALA A 158 -9.27 -6.00 -4.45
N PRO A 159 -8.66 -7.07 -5.01
CA PRO A 159 -8.72 -8.47 -4.57
C PRO A 159 -7.98 -8.68 -3.22
N LEU A 160 -8.60 -9.48 -2.35
CA LEU A 160 -8.11 -9.76 -1.00
C LEU A 160 -7.60 -11.21 -0.91
N PHE A 161 -6.35 -11.37 -0.51
CA PHE A 161 -5.68 -12.65 -0.26
C PHE A 161 -5.47 -12.83 1.24
N THR A 162 -6.23 -13.73 1.84
CA THR A 162 -6.11 -14.06 3.26
C THR A 162 -5.10 -15.18 3.44
N VAL A 163 -4.01 -14.91 4.16
CA VAL A 163 -2.89 -15.82 4.37
C VAL A 163 -2.73 -16.08 5.87
N PRO A 164 -3.11 -17.26 6.37
CA PRO A 164 -2.79 -17.66 7.74
C PRO A 164 -1.29 -17.53 8.04
N TRP A 165 -0.94 -17.13 9.26
CA TRP A 165 0.46 -17.03 9.68
C TRP A 165 1.18 -18.38 9.68
N ALA A 166 0.44 -19.47 9.87
CA ALA A 166 0.96 -20.84 9.96
C ALA A 166 1.34 -21.42 8.59
N ASP A 167 0.78 -20.90 7.50
CA ASP A 167 1.05 -21.40 6.15
C ASP A 167 2.54 -21.24 5.82
N GLU A 168 3.12 -22.20 5.11
CA GLU A 168 4.54 -22.08 4.75
C GLU A 168 4.74 -21.05 3.62
N THR A 169 3.80 -21.05 2.67
CA THR A 169 3.87 -20.30 1.42
C THR A 169 2.79 -19.22 1.33
N ILE A 170 3.04 -18.24 0.49
CA ILE A 170 2.06 -17.24 0.05
C ILE A 170 1.45 -17.69 -1.29
N PRO A 171 0.21 -17.26 -1.63
CA PRO A 171 -0.40 -17.54 -2.93
C PRO A 171 0.21 -16.64 -4.02
N GLY A 172 1.50 -16.83 -4.30
CA GLY A 172 2.30 -15.97 -5.17
C GLY A 172 1.73 -15.86 -6.59
N GLU A 173 1.30 -16.97 -7.19
CA GLU A 173 0.77 -16.96 -8.56
C GLU A 173 -0.59 -16.25 -8.65
N ASP A 174 -1.47 -16.42 -7.67
CA ASP A 174 -2.76 -15.72 -7.68
C ASP A 174 -2.57 -14.21 -7.47
N ILE A 175 -1.65 -13.82 -6.59
CA ILE A 175 -1.27 -12.42 -6.40
C ILE A 175 -0.67 -11.86 -7.69
N TRP A 176 0.25 -12.59 -8.34
CA TRP A 176 0.86 -12.21 -9.61
C TRP A 176 -0.19 -11.95 -10.68
N ARG A 177 -1.13 -12.89 -10.86
CA ARG A 177 -2.24 -12.74 -11.81
C ARG A 177 -3.11 -11.53 -11.49
N ALA A 178 -3.41 -11.27 -10.21
CA ALA A 178 -4.18 -10.11 -9.81
C ALA A 178 -3.51 -8.77 -10.18
N ILE A 179 -2.19 -8.65 -9.96
CA ILE A 179 -1.47 -7.40 -10.20
C ILE A 179 -1.01 -7.21 -11.66
N THR A 180 -1.05 -8.26 -12.49
CA THR A 180 -0.68 -8.20 -13.93
C THR A 180 -1.90 -8.21 -14.84
N LEU A 181 -2.85 -9.13 -14.61
CA LEU A 181 -4.01 -9.39 -15.47
C LEU A 181 -5.33 -8.88 -14.88
N GLY A 182 -5.37 -8.55 -13.59
CA GLY A 182 -6.60 -8.16 -12.90
C GLY A 182 -7.22 -6.86 -13.42
N ASP A 183 -8.41 -6.53 -12.91
CA ASP A 183 -9.11 -5.31 -13.32
C ASP A 183 -8.37 -4.04 -12.88
N LYS A 184 -7.97 -3.23 -13.87
CA LYS A 184 -7.42 -1.90 -13.63
C LYS A 184 -8.54 -0.89 -13.55
N ARG A 185 -8.80 -0.37 -12.34
CA ARG A 185 -9.83 0.65 -12.14
C ARG A 185 -9.36 2.00 -12.70
N PRO A 186 -10.20 2.73 -13.46
CA PRO A 186 -9.81 4.00 -14.05
C PRO A 186 -9.64 5.09 -12.98
N ALA A 187 -8.79 6.07 -13.27
CA ALA A 187 -8.69 7.29 -12.49
C ALA A 187 -10.05 8.02 -12.45
N ASN A 188 -10.27 8.86 -11.44
CA ASN A 188 -11.49 9.67 -11.39
C ASN A 188 -11.60 10.55 -12.63
N GLN A 189 -12.79 10.63 -13.23
CA GLN A 189 -13.01 11.37 -14.49
C GLN A 189 -12.62 12.86 -14.41
N ALA A 190 -12.71 13.46 -13.21
CA ALA A 190 -12.30 14.84 -12.97
C ALA A 190 -10.79 15.11 -13.11
N VAL A 191 -9.94 14.08 -12.94
CA VAL A 191 -8.47 14.18 -13.13
C VAL A 191 -8.01 13.57 -14.46
N ALA A 192 -8.81 12.69 -15.07
CA ALA A 192 -8.51 12.07 -16.37
C ALA A 192 -8.48 13.08 -17.53
N SER A 193 -9.21 14.19 -17.44
CA SER A 193 -9.29 15.23 -18.47
C SER A 193 -8.02 16.09 -18.62
N VAL A 194 -7.11 16.07 -17.65
CA VAL A 194 -5.86 16.86 -17.70
C VAL A 194 -4.78 16.14 -18.52
N GLY A 195 -4.82 14.80 -18.59
CA GLY A 195 -3.83 14.00 -19.33
C GLY A 195 -3.95 14.07 -20.86
N THR A 196 -5.11 14.45 -21.39
CA THR A 196 -5.37 14.48 -22.85
C THR A 196 -5.00 15.82 -23.51
N LEU A 197 -4.64 16.85 -22.74
CA LEU A 197 -4.29 18.17 -23.29
C LEU A 197 -2.81 18.31 -23.66
N TYR A 198 -2.00 17.26 -23.46
CA TYR A 198 -0.60 17.19 -23.84
C TYR A 198 -0.34 16.03 -24.80
N GLU A 199 -1.07 15.96 -25.92
CA GLU A 199 -0.51 15.30 -27.09
C GLU A 199 0.59 16.20 -27.67
N PRO A 200 1.85 15.72 -27.80
CA PRO A 200 2.88 16.51 -28.44
C PRO A 200 2.49 16.75 -29.90
N ILE A 201 2.38 18.02 -30.27
CA ILE A 201 2.11 18.46 -31.65
C ILE A 201 3.09 17.74 -32.60
N PRO A 202 2.61 17.04 -33.64
CA PRO A 202 3.48 16.37 -34.60
C PRO A 202 4.44 17.38 -35.24
N ARG A 203 5.75 17.17 -35.04
CA ARG A 203 6.80 17.94 -35.72
C ARG A 203 6.95 17.44 -37.15
N THR A 204 6.03 17.84 -38.02
CA THR A 204 6.22 17.82 -39.48
C THR A 204 5.75 19.15 -40.04
N LEU A 205 6.71 20.07 -40.23
CA LEU A 205 6.52 21.25 -41.05
C LEU A 205 6.45 20.78 -42.50
N THR A 206 5.25 20.58 -43.04
CA THR A 206 5.08 20.52 -44.50
C THR A 206 5.32 21.93 -45.06
N PRO A 207 6.24 22.11 -46.03
CA PRO A 207 6.44 23.42 -46.66
C PRO A 207 5.18 23.84 -47.41
N LEU A 208 4.78 25.10 -47.27
CA LEU A 208 3.70 25.70 -48.06
C LEU A 208 4.07 25.67 -49.56
N PRO A 209 3.14 25.32 -50.46
CA PRO A 209 3.42 25.34 -51.88
C PRO A 209 3.57 26.78 -52.40
N ASP A 210 4.63 27.01 -53.18
CA ASP A 210 4.90 28.28 -53.86
C ASP A 210 3.70 28.71 -54.71
N ARG A 211 3.21 29.92 -54.47
CA ARG A 211 2.25 30.59 -55.36
C ARG A 211 2.94 30.83 -56.69
N LYS A 212 2.61 30.01 -57.69
CA LYS A 212 2.92 30.31 -59.09
C LYS A 212 2.16 31.58 -59.50
N THR A 213 2.92 32.64 -59.72
CA THR A 213 2.52 33.80 -60.52
C THR A 213 2.11 33.30 -61.91
N THR A 214 0.88 33.56 -62.32
CA THR A 214 0.48 33.41 -63.72
C THR A 214 0.16 34.81 -64.24
N LEU A 215 0.71 35.09 -65.42
CA LEU A 215 0.70 36.34 -66.19
C LEU A 215 -0.68 36.99 -66.34
#